data_AF-A0A3P7E6H9-F1
#
_entry.id   AF-A0A3P7E6H9-F1
#
_cell.length_a   1.000
_cell.length_b   1.000
_cell.length_c   1.000
_cell.angle_alpha   90.00
_cell.angle_beta   90.00
_cell.angle_gamma   90.00
#
_symmetry.space_group_name_H-M   'P 1'
#
loop_
_entity.id
_entity.type
_entity.pdbx_description
1 polymer ?
#
loop_
_entity_poly.entity_id
_entity_poly.type
_entity_poly.pdbx_seq_one_letter_code
_entity_poly.pdbx_strand_id
1 'polypeptide(L)'
;MGEEDGEKKFKLPYRSKLTERIAPGQTLVVKGKTLKDAKKFDLGLHRDSPDYSGEDIPLNINMRFDKGKIAFNTFSNNKWGKKEKRKLPFKKGKAFDLRIRAHDHKFVIYCDGVSFYNLNFV
;
A
#
# COMPACT_ATOMS: atom_id res chain seq x y z
N MET A 1 -1.67 -17.26 -30.53
CA MET A 1 -2.23 -18.09 -29.44
C MET A 1 -1.79 -17.43 -28.15
N GLY A 2 -2.60 -16.52 -27.61
CA GLY A 2 -2.21 -15.67 -26.48
C GLY A 2 -2.37 -16.44 -25.17
N GLU A 3 -1.30 -16.56 -24.40
CA GLU A 3 -1.38 -16.99 -23.01
C GLU A 3 -2.30 -16.00 -22.28
N GLU A 4 -3.48 -16.45 -21.87
CA GLU A 4 -4.25 -15.78 -20.83
C GLU A 4 -3.43 -15.91 -19.54
N ASP A 5 -2.67 -14.86 -19.21
CA ASP A 5 -2.05 -14.68 -17.91
C ASP A 5 -3.15 -14.81 -16.85
N GLY A 6 -3.20 -15.98 -16.20
CA GLY A 6 -4.15 -16.30 -15.16
C GLY A 6 -3.88 -15.45 -13.92
N GLU A 7 -4.32 -14.19 -13.93
CA GLU A 7 -4.18 -13.29 -12.79
C GLU A 7 -4.87 -13.91 -11.57
N LYS A 8 -4.05 -14.33 -10.60
CA LYS A 8 -4.53 -14.84 -9.32
C LYS A 8 -5.40 -13.78 -8.65
N LYS A 9 -6.70 -14.05 -8.56
CA LYS A 9 -7.64 -13.17 -7.84
C LYS A 9 -7.54 -13.42 -6.34
N PHE A 10 -7.31 -12.36 -5.59
CA PHE A 10 -7.27 -12.40 -4.13
C PHE A 10 -8.63 -12.02 -3.54
N LYS A 11 -9.13 -12.82 -2.59
CA LYS A 11 -10.32 -12.44 -1.80
C LYS A 11 -9.93 -11.34 -0.80
N LEU A 12 -10.82 -10.37 -0.63
CA LEU A 12 -10.66 -9.27 0.33
C LEU A 12 -11.49 -9.54 1.58
N PRO A 13 -11.02 -9.18 2.80
CA PRO A 13 -9.70 -8.63 3.09
C PRO A 13 -8.58 -9.66 2.83
N TYR A 14 -7.50 -9.22 2.18
CA TYR A 14 -6.34 -10.06 1.89
C TYR A 14 -5.28 -9.87 2.97
N ARG A 15 -4.77 -10.98 3.50
CA ARG A 15 -3.69 -11.01 4.49
C ARG A 15 -2.68 -12.06 4.07
N SER A 16 -1.41 -11.71 4.12
CA SER A 16 -0.30 -12.62 3.82
C SER A 16 0.82 -12.38 4.82
N LYS A 17 1.37 -13.46 5.36
CA LYS A 17 2.62 -13.41 6.11
C LYS A 17 3.77 -13.43 5.10
N LEU A 18 4.74 -12.54 5.25
CA LEU A 18 5.98 -12.62 4.49
C LEU A 18 6.82 -13.79 5.01
N THR A 19 7.53 -14.49 4.12
CA THR A 19 8.47 -15.54 4.54
C THR A 19 9.58 -14.96 5.42
N GLU A 20 10.08 -13.79 5.04
CA GLU A 20 11.13 -13.04 5.73
C GLU A 20 10.70 -11.58 5.93
N ARG A 21 11.41 -10.85 6.79
CA ARG A 21 11.23 -9.39 6.93
C ARG A 21 11.53 -8.71 5.59
N ILE A 22 10.79 -7.64 5.29
CA ILE A 22 11.12 -6.81 4.13
C ILE A 22 12.47 -6.12 4.34
N ALA A 23 13.38 -6.28 3.40
CA ALA A 23 14.74 -5.75 3.44
C ALA A 23 14.95 -4.66 2.38
N PRO A 24 15.91 -3.74 2.58
CA PRO A 24 16.31 -2.76 1.57
C PRO A 24 16.56 -3.41 0.20
N GLY A 25 16.03 -2.79 -0.86
CA GLY A 25 16.09 -3.31 -2.22
C GLY A 25 14.87 -4.13 -2.64
N GLN A 26 14.11 -4.71 -1.71
CA GLN A 26 12.89 -5.46 -2.02
C GLN A 26 11.71 -4.53 -2.37
N THR A 27 10.80 -5.04 -3.20
CA THR A 27 9.61 -4.31 -3.64
C THR A 27 8.36 -5.15 -3.48
N LEU A 28 7.38 -4.65 -2.73
CA LEU A 28 6.01 -5.17 -2.75
C LEU A 28 5.27 -4.56 -3.94
N VAL A 29 4.70 -5.41 -4.79
CA VAL A 29 3.89 -5.00 -5.95
C VAL A 29 2.44 -5.35 -5.69
N VAL A 30 1.56 -4.35 -5.79
CA VAL A 30 0.11 -4.51 -5.66
C VAL A 30 -0.55 -3.93 -6.91
N LYS A 31 -1.04 -4.84 -7.75
CA LYS A 31 -1.83 -4.52 -8.94
C LYS A 31 -3.27 -4.90 -8.72
N GLY A 32 -4.18 -4.14 -9.31
CA GLY A 32 -5.60 -4.45 -9.26
C GLY A 32 -6.43 -3.47 -10.04
N LYS A 33 -7.75 -3.62 -9.94
CA LYS A 33 -8.73 -2.73 -10.56
C LYS A 33 -9.76 -2.31 -9.52
N THR A 34 -10.01 -1.02 -9.42
CA THR A 34 -11.06 -0.52 -8.52
C THR A 34 -12.43 -0.65 -9.17
N LEU A 35 -13.48 -0.78 -8.36
CA LEU A 35 -14.86 -0.65 -8.83
C LEU A 35 -15.13 0.80 -9.29
N LYS A 36 -16.12 0.98 -10.18
CA LYS A 36 -16.51 2.32 -10.67
C LYS A 36 -17.01 3.23 -9.54
N ASP A 37 -17.62 2.64 -8.51
CA ASP A 37 -18.17 3.29 -7.32
C ASP A 37 -17.26 3.18 -6.09
N ALA A 38 -16.01 2.70 -6.27
CA ALA A 38 -15.06 2.54 -5.17
C ALA A 38 -14.93 3.84 -4.34
N LYS A 39 -15.10 3.71 -3.03
CA LYS A 39 -14.95 4.82 -2.08
C LYS A 39 -13.54 4.88 -1.53
N LYS A 40 -13.02 3.76 -1.05
CA LYS A 40 -11.70 3.65 -0.46
C LYS A 40 -11.14 2.23 -0.51
N PHE A 41 -9.83 2.10 -0.35
CA PHE A 41 -9.20 0.89 0.15
C PHE A 41 -7.96 1.24 0.98
N ASP A 42 -7.52 0.28 1.77
CA ASP A 42 -6.41 0.39 2.70
C ASP A 42 -5.37 -0.68 2.40
N LEU A 43 -4.08 -0.32 2.52
CA LEU A 43 -2.95 -1.24 2.46
C LEU A 43 -2.03 -0.97 3.66
N GLY A 44 -1.73 -2.01 4.43
CA GLY A 44 -0.82 -1.93 5.56
C GLY A 44 0.35 -2.91 5.42
N LEU A 45 1.55 -2.48 5.80
CA LEU A 45 2.64 -3.37 6.21
C LEU A 45 2.61 -3.42 7.75
N HIS A 46 2.35 -4.60 8.30
CA HIS A 46 2.21 -4.82 9.73
C HIS A 46 3.40 -5.60 10.27
N ARG A 47 3.78 -5.30 11.51
CA ARG A 47 4.71 -6.11 12.29
C ARG A 47 3.93 -7.20 13.03
N ASP A 48 4.32 -8.46 12.82
CA ASP A 48 3.92 -9.68 13.57
C ASP A 48 2.42 -10.06 13.57
N SER A 49 1.47 -9.12 13.61
CA SER A 49 0.03 -9.36 13.58
C SER A 49 -0.69 -8.52 12.52
N PRO A 50 -1.68 -9.08 11.77
CA PRO A 50 -2.44 -8.34 10.76
C PRO A 50 -3.62 -7.54 11.35
N ASP A 51 -3.78 -7.52 12.67
CA ASP A 51 -4.76 -6.68 13.34
C ASP A 51 -4.14 -5.37 13.82
N TYR A 52 -5.00 -4.35 13.97
CA TYR A 52 -4.60 -3.05 14.51
C TYR A 52 -4.56 -3.10 16.05
N SER A 53 -4.17 -4.24 16.63
CA SER A 53 -4.30 -4.56 18.06
C SER A 53 -3.23 -3.95 18.97
N GLY A 54 -2.32 -3.15 18.40
CA GLY A 54 -1.27 -2.46 19.16
C GLY A 54 0.14 -2.66 18.61
N GLU A 55 0.32 -3.57 17.65
CA GLU A 55 1.61 -3.77 17.00
C GLU A 55 1.94 -2.67 15.98
N ASP A 56 3.23 -2.48 15.74
CA ASP A 56 3.73 -1.47 14.81
C ASP A 56 3.16 -1.69 13.39
N ILE A 57 2.79 -0.59 12.74
CA ILE A 57 2.44 -0.56 11.32
C ILE A 57 3.43 0.40 10.64
N PRO A 58 4.59 -0.11 10.18
CA PRO A 58 5.61 0.72 9.52
C PRO A 58 5.06 1.57 8.37
N LEU A 59 4.06 1.06 7.65
CA LEU A 59 3.41 1.76 6.54
C LEU A 59 1.92 1.46 6.51
N ASN A 60 1.09 2.50 6.62
CA ASN A 60 -0.33 2.45 6.35
C ASN A 60 -0.67 3.43 5.21
N ILE A 61 -1.19 2.90 4.10
CA ILE A 61 -1.69 3.66 2.94
C ILE A 61 -3.21 3.62 2.93
N ASN A 62 -3.85 4.78 3.01
CA ASN A 62 -5.29 4.94 2.87
C ASN A 62 -5.60 5.68 1.55
N MET A 63 -6.20 4.99 0.58
CA MET A 63 -6.62 5.58 -0.69
C MET A 63 -8.11 5.92 -0.65
N ARG A 64 -8.43 7.22 -0.77
CA ARG A 64 -9.79 7.76 -0.71
C ARG A 64 -10.20 8.30 -2.07
N PHE A 65 -10.79 7.44 -2.90
CA PHE A 65 -11.32 7.81 -4.21
C PHE A 65 -12.51 8.76 -4.12
N ASP A 66 -13.29 8.67 -3.04
CA ASP A 66 -14.37 9.60 -2.73
C ASP A 66 -13.88 11.01 -2.35
N LYS A 67 -12.61 11.17 -1.97
CA LYS A 67 -11.98 12.45 -1.61
C LYS A 67 -10.88 12.88 -2.58
N GLY A 68 -10.49 12.04 -3.56
CA GLY A 68 -9.36 12.29 -4.45
C GLY A 68 -8.01 12.40 -3.72
N LYS A 69 -7.85 11.72 -2.58
CA LYS A 69 -6.65 11.79 -1.73
C LYS A 69 -6.08 10.41 -1.44
N ILE A 70 -4.77 10.37 -1.28
CA ILE A 70 -4.04 9.25 -0.68
C ILE A 70 -3.34 9.76 0.57
N ALA A 71 -3.39 8.98 1.64
CA ALA A 71 -2.74 9.31 2.90
C ALA A 71 -1.77 8.19 3.31
N PHE A 72 -0.64 8.59 3.86
CA PHE A 72 0.41 7.74 4.40
C PHE A 72 0.55 8.03 5.89
N ASN A 73 0.78 6.99 6.68
CA ASN A 73 1.12 7.15 8.09
C ASN A 73 1.89 5.92 8.60
N THR A 74 2.50 6.09 9.75
CA THR A 74 3.14 5.02 10.52
C THR A 74 2.45 4.93 11.87
N PHE A 75 2.20 3.72 12.35
CA PHE A 75 1.77 3.48 13.73
C PHE A 75 2.96 2.87 14.47
N SER A 76 3.44 3.56 15.50
CA SER A 76 4.55 3.10 16.34
C SER A 76 4.36 3.62 17.76
N ASN A 77 4.86 2.89 18.76
CA ASN A 77 4.71 3.25 20.17
C ASN A 77 3.26 3.56 20.56
N ASN A 78 2.32 2.72 20.09
CA ASN A 78 0.87 2.87 20.28
C ASN A 78 0.27 4.20 19.79
N LYS A 79 0.93 4.90 18.87
CA LYS A 79 0.48 6.19 18.35
C LYS A 79 0.61 6.25 16.84
N TRP A 80 -0.36 6.93 16.22
CA TRP A 80 -0.22 7.34 14.84
C TRP A 80 0.75 8.52 14.75
N GLY A 81 1.69 8.42 13.81
CA GLY A 81 2.55 9.52 13.44
C GLY A 81 1.81 10.64 12.69
N LYS A 82 2.60 11.56 12.13
CA LYS A 82 2.09 12.65 11.30
C LYS A 82 1.55 12.11 9.99
N LYS A 83 0.24 12.19 9.81
CA LYS A 83 -0.43 11.79 8.56
C LYS A 83 -0.01 12.68 7.39
N GLU A 84 0.51 12.07 6.34
CA GLU A 84 0.98 12.75 5.14
C GLU A 84 0.00 12.51 3.99
N LYS A 85 -0.42 13.56 3.27
CA LYS A 85 -1.48 13.48 2.26
C LYS A 85 -0.99 13.97 0.91
N ARG A 86 -1.40 13.29 -0.17
CA ARG A 86 -1.16 13.68 -1.56
C ARG A 86 -2.45 13.59 -2.38
N LYS A 87 -2.45 14.14 -3.59
CA LYS A 87 -3.53 13.93 -4.57
C LYS A 87 -3.50 12.48 -5.02
N LEU A 88 -4.64 11.81 -5.08
CA LEU A 88 -4.71 10.41 -5.52
C LEU A 88 -4.32 10.34 -7.02
N PRO A 89 -3.30 9.55 -7.41
CA PRO A 89 -2.90 9.42 -8.81
C PRO A 89 -3.82 8.47 -9.59
N PHE A 90 -4.49 7.55 -8.89
CA PHE A 90 -5.37 6.55 -9.50
C PHE A 90 -6.80 7.05 -9.71
N LYS A 91 -7.51 6.43 -10.67
CA LYS A 91 -8.90 6.74 -11.02
C LYS A 91 -9.84 5.57 -10.68
N LYS A 92 -11.07 5.88 -10.29
CA LYS A 92 -12.13 4.88 -10.06
C LYS A 92 -12.39 4.05 -11.33
N GLY A 93 -12.69 2.77 -11.17
CA GLY A 93 -12.99 1.87 -12.28
C GLY A 93 -11.80 1.48 -13.15
N LYS A 94 -10.60 2.02 -12.88
CA LYS A 94 -9.37 1.77 -13.65
C LYS A 94 -8.45 0.81 -12.91
N ALA A 95 -7.58 0.17 -13.69
CA ALA A 95 -6.46 -0.59 -13.15
C ALA A 95 -5.47 0.37 -12.49
N PHE A 96 -4.70 -0.15 -11.53
CA PHE A 96 -3.62 0.56 -10.85
C PHE A 96 -2.43 -0.38 -10.66
N ASP A 97 -1.22 0.19 -10.70
CA ASP A 97 0.03 -0.46 -10.29
C ASP A 97 0.64 0.35 -9.14
N LEU A 98 0.56 -0.18 -7.92
CA LEU A 98 1.20 0.38 -6.74
C LEU A 98 2.41 -0.46 -6.37
N ARG A 99 3.57 0.17 -6.23
CA ARG A 99 4.79 -0.51 -5.77
C ARG A 99 5.38 0.19 -4.56
N ILE A 100 5.80 -0.59 -3.58
CA ILE A 100 6.42 -0.10 -2.34
C ILE A 100 7.81 -0.71 -2.28
N ARG A 101 8.84 0.10 -2.51
CA ARG A 101 10.23 -0.32 -2.42
C ARG A 101 10.81 0.06 -1.06
N ALA A 102 11.38 -0.92 -0.37
CA ALA A 102 12.10 -0.70 0.87
C ALA A 102 13.52 -0.18 0.59
N HIS A 103 13.95 0.80 1.38
CA HIS A 103 15.31 1.29 1.50
C HIS A 103 15.69 1.31 2.99
N ASP A 104 16.95 1.62 3.31
CA ASP A 104 17.46 1.58 4.69
C ASP A 104 16.69 2.49 5.66
N HIS A 105 16.16 3.62 5.17
CA HIS A 105 15.54 4.66 6.01
C HIS A 105 14.19 5.16 5.50
N LYS A 106 13.62 4.52 4.47
CA LYS A 106 12.36 4.96 3.86
C LYS A 106 11.70 3.87 3.02
N PHE A 107 10.40 4.05 2.80
CA PHE A 107 9.70 3.46 1.67
C PHE A 107 9.62 4.45 0.51
N VAL A 108 9.88 3.97 -0.70
CA VAL A 108 9.60 4.71 -1.94
C VAL A 108 8.37 4.08 -2.58
N ILE A 109 7.34 4.89 -2.80
CA ILE A 109 6.06 4.49 -3.36
C ILE A 109 6.03 4.92 -4.82
N TYR A 110 5.76 3.97 -5.71
CA TYR A 110 5.54 4.20 -7.13
C TYR A 110 4.07 3.99 -7.46
N CYS A 111 3.53 4.86 -8.31
CA CYS A 111 2.18 4.74 -8.86
C CYS A 111 2.29 4.73 -10.38
N ASP A 112 1.80 3.66 -11.01
CA ASP A 112 1.84 3.44 -12.47
C ASP A 112 3.26 3.66 -13.06
N GLY A 113 4.26 3.09 -12.39
CA GLY A 113 5.68 3.15 -12.79
C GLY A 113 6.41 4.45 -12.43
N VAL A 114 5.72 5.48 -11.93
CA VAL A 114 6.30 6.78 -11.60
C VAL A 114 6.53 6.90 -10.10
N SER A 115 7.70 7.37 -9.68
CA SER A 115 7.99 7.68 -8.28
C SER A 115 7.00 8.74 -7.78
N PHE A 116 6.26 8.41 -6.73
CA PHE A 116 5.12 9.20 -6.27
C PHE A 116 5.36 9.82 -4.89
N TYR A 117 5.89 9.04 -3.94
CA TYR A 117 6.08 9.51 -2.58
C TYR A 117 7.18 8.76 -1.84
N ASN A 118 7.89 9.45 -0.95
CA ASN A 118 8.88 8.86 -0.05
C ASN A 118 8.36 9.01 1.39
N LEU A 119 8.16 7.89 2.09
CA LEU A 119 7.84 7.87 3.52
C LEU A 119 9.09 7.46 4.30
N ASN A 120 9.68 8.38 5.05
CA ASN A 120 10.83 8.07 5.89
C ASN A 120 10.38 7.25 7.10
N PHE A 121 11.23 6.34 7.55
CA PHE A 121 11.00 5.63 8.82
C PHE A 121 11.09 6.63 9.98
N VAL A 122 10.31 6.39 11.03
CA VAL A 122 10.31 7.20 12.27
C VAL A 122 11.40 6.69 13.20
#